data_AF-A0A5C1AHJ2-F1
#
_entry.id   AF-A0A5C1AHJ2-F1
#
_cell.length_a   1.000
_cell.length_b   1.000
_cell.length_c   1.000
_cell.angle_alpha   90.00
_cell.angle_beta   90.00
_cell.angle_gamma   90.00
#
_symmetry.space_group_name_H-M   'P 1'
#
loop_
_entity.id
_entity.type
_entity.pdbx_description
1 polymer ?
#
loop_
_entity_poly.entity_id
_entity_poly.type
_entity_poly.pdbx_seq_one_letter_code
_entity_poly.pdbx_strand_id
1 'polypeptide(L)'
;MLDLDHPRTPHVFAASRQEDLILNYCNRITLSAAGARRFMAEVVRPTFAALRWLATNRFADEPHIPDGIAELERQMEQLAELPSATLTTITGRRRIAPPAAVSRLLRTSTTRRRIV
;
A
#
# COMPACT_ATOMS: atom_id res chain seq x y z
N MET A 1 -32.95 8.78 10.50
CA MET A 1 -32.50 8.67 11.91
C MET A 1 -32.23 7.19 12.15
N LEU A 2 -30.99 6.81 12.45
CA LEU A 2 -30.65 5.42 12.75
C LEU A 2 -31.37 5.01 14.05
N ASP A 3 -32.14 3.93 13.99
CA ASP A 3 -32.75 3.34 15.16
C ASP A 3 -31.68 2.59 15.96
N LEU A 4 -31.24 3.21 17.07
CA LEU A 4 -30.17 2.67 17.88
C LEU A 4 -30.61 1.45 18.72
N ASP A 5 -31.92 1.27 18.90
CA ASP A 5 -32.48 0.19 19.70
C ASP A 5 -32.84 -1.05 18.85
N HIS A 6 -32.62 -0.98 17.54
CA HIS A 6 -32.88 -2.11 16.65
C HIS A 6 -31.91 -3.28 16.97
N PRO A 7 -32.40 -4.53 17.04
CA PRO A 7 -31.57 -5.70 17.42
C PRO A 7 -30.41 -5.98 16.46
N ARG A 8 -30.44 -5.45 15.22
CA ARG A 8 -29.30 -5.51 14.28
C ARG A 8 -28.22 -4.46 14.53
N THR A 9 -28.54 -3.36 15.19
CA THR A 9 -27.63 -2.22 15.34
C THR A 9 -26.27 -2.59 15.92
N PRO A 10 -26.16 -3.43 16.97
CA PRO A 10 -24.87 -3.89 17.48
C PRO A 10 -24.03 -4.67 16.44
N HIS A 11 -24.69 -5.44 15.56
CA HIS A 11 -24.03 -6.23 14.53
C HIS A 11 -23.57 -5.37 13.36
N VAL A 12 -24.36 -4.34 13.00
CA VAL A 12 -23.95 -3.34 12.01
C VAL A 12 -22.70 -2.61 12.49
N PHE A 13 -22.67 -2.14 13.75
CA PHE A 13 -21.47 -1.52 14.30
C PHE A 13 -20.27 -2.47 14.38
N ALA A 14 -20.49 -3.75 14.71
CA ALA A 14 -19.43 -4.76 14.71
C ALA A 14 -18.84 -4.97 13.31
N ALA A 15 -19.69 -5.01 12.27
CA ALA A 15 -19.28 -5.11 10.88
C ALA A 15 -18.51 -3.86 10.43
N SER A 16 -19.05 -2.66 10.68
CA SER A 16 -18.38 -1.39 10.34
C SER A 16 -17.00 -1.28 10.99
N ARG A 17 -16.84 -1.74 12.24
CA ARG A 17 -15.53 -1.78 12.90
C ARG A 17 -14.52 -2.67 12.16
N GLN A 18 -14.96 -3.81 11.62
CA GLN A 18 -14.07 -4.68 10.84
C GLN A 18 -13.72 -4.03 9.49
N GLU A 19 -14.69 -3.39 8.84
CA GLU A 19 -14.46 -2.66 7.57
C GLU A 19 -13.46 -1.51 7.75
N ASP A 20 -13.58 -0.72 8.81
CA ASP A 20 -12.65 0.36 9.13
C ASP A 20 -11.22 -0.17 9.34
N LEU A 21 -11.07 -1.33 9.98
CA LEU A 21 -9.78 -1.99 10.15
C LEU A 21 -9.20 -2.42 8.80
N ILE A 22 -10.00 -3.06 7.95
CA ILE A 22 -9.57 -3.46 6.60
C ILE A 22 -9.11 -2.23 5.81
N LEU A 23 -9.91 -1.17 5.79
CA LEU A 23 -9.57 0.07 5.09
C LEU A 23 -8.27 0.69 5.62
N ASN A 24 -8.07 0.68 6.94
CA ASN A 24 -6.82 1.15 7.54
C ASN A 24 -5.62 0.33 7.04
N TYR A 25 -5.72 -1.00 7.00
CA TYR A 25 -4.66 -1.87 6.50
C TYR A 25 -4.41 -1.70 5.01
N CYS A 26 -5.45 -1.59 4.18
CA CYS A 26 -5.33 -1.29 2.75
C CYS A 26 -4.53 0.01 2.52
N ASN A 27 -4.85 1.07 3.27
CA ASN A 27 -4.13 2.34 3.21
C ASN A 27 -2.66 2.23 3.66
N ARG A 28 -2.35 1.33 4.60
CA ARG A 28 -0.96 1.10 5.03
C ARG A 28 -0.17 0.25 4.04
N ILE A 29 -0.82 -0.70 3.37
CA ILE A 29 -0.19 -1.56 2.36
C ILE A 29 0.31 -0.73 1.16
N THR A 30 -0.48 0.25 0.70
CA THR A 30 -0.09 1.13 -0.42
C THR A 30 1.18 1.92 -0.13
N LEU A 31 1.43 2.28 1.13
CA LEU A 31 2.59 3.04 1.59
C LEU A 31 3.78 2.15 2.03
N SER A 32 3.59 0.83 2.08
CA SER A 32 4.57 -0.09 2.64
C SER A 32 5.46 -0.75 1.58
N ALA A 33 6.64 -1.20 1.98
CA ALA A 33 7.52 -2.04 1.16
C ALA A 33 6.97 -3.47 1.01
N ALA A 34 7.31 -4.17 -0.07
CA ALA A 34 6.77 -5.50 -0.43
C ALA A 34 6.69 -6.50 0.74
N GLY A 35 7.76 -6.64 1.54
CA GLY A 35 7.76 -7.56 2.69
C GLY A 35 6.74 -7.20 3.77
N ALA A 36 6.55 -5.91 4.03
CA ALA A 36 5.57 -5.43 4.99
C ALA A 36 4.12 -5.57 4.48
N ARG A 37 3.91 -5.51 3.16
CA ARG A 37 2.58 -5.70 2.55
C ARG A 37 2.01 -7.09 2.81
N ARG A 38 2.80 -8.14 2.58
CA ARG A 38 2.39 -9.54 2.85
C ARG A 38 2.11 -9.77 4.33
N PHE A 39 2.95 -9.23 5.22
CA PHE A 39 2.70 -9.30 6.65
C PHE A 39 1.37 -8.63 7.04
N MET A 40 1.09 -7.44 6.49
CA MET A 40 -0.18 -6.74 6.75
C MET A 40 -1.40 -7.52 6.23
N ALA A 41 -1.28 -8.19 5.08
CA ALA A 41 -2.34 -9.07 4.58
C ALA A 41 -2.63 -10.21 5.56
N GLU A 42 -1.62 -10.89 6.09
CA GLU A 42 -1.81 -11.94 7.10
C GLU A 42 -2.44 -11.40 8.39
N VAL A 43 -2.04 -10.21 8.83
CA VAL A 43 -2.56 -9.59 10.07
C VAL A 43 -4.05 -9.29 9.98
N VAL A 44 -4.59 -8.99 8.79
CA VAL A 44 -6.01 -8.65 8.64
C VAL A 44 -6.91 -9.87 8.42
N ARG A 45 -6.37 -11.06 8.11
CA ARG A 45 -7.18 -12.26 7.86
C ARG A 45 -8.22 -12.56 8.96
N PRO A 46 -7.92 -12.37 10.26
CA PRO A 46 -8.92 -12.53 11.31
C PRO A 46 -10.12 -11.56 11.18
N THR A 47 -9.91 -10.35 10.65
CA THR A 47 -10.95 -9.35 10.40
C THR A 47 -11.92 -9.82 9.32
N PHE A 48 -11.40 -10.40 8.22
CA PHE A 48 -12.24 -11.06 7.21
C PHE A 48 -12.99 -12.26 7.77
N ALA A 49 -12.36 -13.09 8.60
CA ALA A 49 -13.03 -14.20 9.27
C ALA A 49 -14.19 -13.72 10.17
N ALA A 50 -14.01 -12.61 10.88
CA ALA A 50 -15.06 -11.99 11.69
C ALA A 50 -16.23 -11.46 10.84
N LEU A 51 -15.95 -10.83 9.69
CA LEU A 51 -16.98 -10.41 8.74
C LEU A 51 -17.76 -11.59 8.18
N ARG A 52 -17.08 -12.68 7.78
CA ARG A 52 -17.77 -13.89 7.31
C ARG A 52 -18.66 -14.49 8.40
N TRP A 53 -18.18 -14.54 9.64
CA TRP A 53 -18.99 -15.01 10.77
C TRP A 53 -20.23 -14.13 10.97
N LEU A 54 -20.09 -12.80 10.91
CA LEU A 54 -21.24 -11.89 11.00
C LEU A 54 -22.21 -12.08 9.85
N ALA A 55 -21.72 -12.20 8.61
CA ALA A 55 -22.54 -12.46 7.42
C ALA A 55 -23.38 -13.73 7.60
N THR A 56 -22.76 -14.85 7.99
CA THR A 56 -23.46 -16.12 8.17
C THR A 56 -24.44 -16.11 9.35
N ASN A 57 -24.10 -15.47 10.47
CA ASN A 57 -24.87 -15.63 11.71
C ASN A 57 -25.87 -14.50 11.97
N ARG A 58 -25.64 -13.30 11.41
CA ARG A 58 -26.41 -12.08 11.73
C ARG A 58 -27.05 -11.41 10.50
N PHE A 59 -26.52 -11.69 9.31
CA PHE A 59 -27.02 -11.16 8.04
C PHE A 59 -27.30 -12.28 7.02
N ALA A 60 -27.76 -13.44 7.49
CA ALA A 60 -28.00 -14.62 6.64
C ALA A 60 -29.06 -14.38 5.56
N ASP A 61 -29.93 -13.38 5.75
CA ASP A 61 -30.94 -12.91 4.81
C ASP A 61 -30.36 -12.05 3.67
N GLU A 62 -29.08 -11.71 3.73
CA GLU A 62 -28.39 -10.88 2.74
C GLU A 62 -27.34 -11.70 1.97
N PRO A 63 -27.75 -12.48 0.94
CA PRO A 63 -26.90 -13.47 0.28
C PRO A 63 -25.73 -12.88 -0.51
N HIS A 64 -25.74 -11.57 -0.76
CA HIS A 64 -24.69 -10.86 -1.49
C HIS A 64 -23.49 -10.46 -0.61
N ILE A 65 -23.65 -10.47 0.73
CA ILE A 65 -22.59 -10.06 1.65
C ILE A 65 -21.38 -11.00 1.60
N PRO A 66 -21.53 -12.35 1.66
CA PRO A 66 -20.39 -13.25 1.59
C PRO A 66 -19.54 -13.07 0.32
N ASP A 67 -20.20 -12.85 -0.83
CA ASP A 67 -19.53 -12.63 -2.10
C ASP A 67 -18.74 -11.30 -2.10
N GLY A 68 -19.33 -10.24 -1.55
CA GLY A 68 -18.65 -8.95 -1.37
C GLY A 68 -17.42 -9.04 -0.47
N ILE A 69 -17.52 -9.82 0.63
CA ILE A 69 -16.38 -10.07 1.54
C ILE A 69 -15.27 -10.83 0.82
N ALA A 70 -15.61 -11.87 0.05
CA ALA A 70 -14.64 -12.67 -0.69
C ALA A 70 -13.93 -11.84 -1.77
N GLU A 71 -14.67 -11.00 -2.49
CA GLU A 71 -14.10 -10.11 -3.50
C GLU A 71 -13.18 -9.06 -2.86
N LEU A 72 -13.55 -8.47 -1.73
CA LEU A 72 -12.72 -7.52 -1.00
C LEU A 72 -11.40 -8.15 -0.51
N GLU A 73 -11.47 -9.37 0.02
CA GLU A 73 -10.28 -10.11 0.45
C GLU A 73 -9.35 -10.40 -0.74
N ARG A 74 -9.91 -10.86 -1.86
CA ARG A 74 -9.16 -11.09 -3.11
C ARG A 74 -8.47 -9.81 -3.60
N GLN A 75 -9.16 -8.67 -3.60
CA GLN A 75 -8.59 -7.38 -3.99
C GLN A 75 -7.45 -6.95 -3.06
N MET A 76 -7.56 -7.24 -1.77
CA MET A 76 -6.50 -6.94 -0.82
C MET A 76 -5.27 -7.84 -1.00
N GLU A 77 -5.46 -9.13 -1.26
CA GLU A 77 -4.36 -10.05 -1.57
C GLU A 77 -3.61 -9.57 -2.82
N GLN A 78 -4.34 -9.17 -3.86
CA GLN A 78 -3.75 -8.57 -5.06
C GLN A 78 -2.97 -7.29 -4.75
N LEU A 79 -3.51 -6.42 -3.89
CA LEU A 79 -2.82 -5.21 -3.45
C LEU A 79 -1.51 -5.53 -2.72
N ALA A 80 -1.49 -6.59 -1.92
CA ALA A 80 -0.30 -7.03 -1.19
C ALA A 80 0.78 -7.63 -2.11
N GLU A 81 0.37 -8.20 -3.24
CA GLU A 81 1.24 -8.79 -4.26
C GLU A 81 1.75 -7.79 -5.30
N LEU A 82 1.15 -6.59 -5.38
CA LEU A 82 1.60 -5.58 -6.34
C LEU A 82 3.10 -5.35 -6.19
N PRO A 83 3.84 -5.28 -7.32
CA PRO A 83 5.24 -4.90 -7.29
C PRO A 83 5.34 -3.62 -6.48
N SER A 84 6.21 -3.61 -5.47
CA SER A 84 6.68 -2.32 -4.98
C SER A 84 7.33 -1.70 -6.20
N ALA A 85 6.70 -0.67 -6.79
CA ALA A 85 7.47 0.25 -7.60
C ALA A 85 8.62 0.62 -6.67
N THR A 86 9.80 0.09 -6.96
CA THR A 86 11.02 0.55 -6.36
C THR A 86 10.88 2.05 -6.53
N LEU A 87 10.71 2.77 -5.43
CA LEU A 87 11.01 4.18 -5.41
C LEU A 87 12.49 4.18 -5.75
N THR A 88 12.79 4.09 -7.05
CA THR A 88 14.05 4.47 -7.64
C THR A 88 14.25 5.81 -7.00
N THR A 89 15.24 5.86 -6.14
CA THR A 89 15.70 7.00 -5.41
C THR A 89 15.74 8.22 -6.34
N ILE A 90 14.61 8.90 -6.51
CA ILE A 90 14.53 10.30 -6.91
C ILE A 90 14.78 11.09 -5.63
N THR A 91 15.84 10.75 -4.88
CA THR A 91 16.64 11.82 -4.32
C THR A 91 17.44 12.36 -5.49
N GLY A 92 16.77 13.19 -6.29
CA GLY A 92 17.41 14.31 -6.92
C GLY A 92 18.01 15.20 -5.84
N ARG A 93 19.11 14.77 -5.21
CA ARG A 93 20.18 15.70 -4.85
C ARG A 93 20.85 16.06 -6.18
N ARG A 94 20.12 16.88 -6.95
CA ARG A 94 20.72 17.75 -7.95
C ARG A 94 21.60 18.68 -7.14
N ARG A 95 22.87 18.30 -6.92
CA ARG A 95 23.91 19.28 -6.61
C ARG A 95 23.93 20.19 -7.83
N ILE A 96 23.20 21.30 -7.75
CA ILE A 96 23.40 22.42 -8.64
C ILE A 96 24.81 22.92 -8.27
N ALA A 97 25.80 22.49 -9.04
CA ALA A 97 27.11 23.12 -9.01
C ALA A 97 26.91 24.59 -9.41
N PRO A 98 27.54 25.56 -8.72
CA PRO A 98 27.47 26.95 -9.13
C PRO A 98 28.06 27.10 -10.55
N PRO A 99 27.45 27.92 -11.43
CA PRO A 99 27.93 28.10 -12.78
C PRO A 99 29.15 29.03 -12.80
N ALA A 100 30.35 28.45 -12.71
CA ALA A 100 31.59 29.19 -12.93
C ALA A 100 32.63 28.29 -13.60
N ALA A 101 32.47 28.03 -14.90
CA ALA A 101 33.59 27.72 -15.79
C ALA A 101 33.14 27.78 -17.27
N VAL A 102 32.67 28.95 -17.71
CA VAL A 102 32.85 29.32 -19.11
C VAL A 102 34.21 30.00 -19.21
N SER A 103 35.24 29.20 -19.46
CA SER A 103 36.52 29.63 -20.04
C SER A 103 37.05 28.39 -20.77
N ARG A 104 36.62 28.20 -22.02
CA ARG A 104 37.29 28.74 -23.20
C ARG A 104 38.70 28.13 -23.26
N LEU A 105 38.82 27.03 -24.02
CA LEU A 105 39.54 27.04 -25.29
C LEU A 105 40.97 27.58 -25.12
N LEU A 106 41.96 26.70 -25.21
CA LEU A 106 43.06 26.77 -26.18
C LEU A 106 44.20 25.82 -25.79
N ARG A 107 44.80 25.24 -26.84
CA ARG A 107 46.09 24.53 -26.94
C ARG A 107 46.01 23.02 -26.70
N THR A 108 46.02 22.17 -27.74
CA THR A 108 47.17 21.81 -28.61
C THR A 108 48.40 21.56 -27.74
N SER A 109 49.09 20.43 -27.71
CA SER A 109 49.38 19.38 -28.68
C SER A 109 50.67 18.70 -28.14
N THR A 110 50.99 17.48 -28.59
CA THR A 110 52.40 17.05 -28.78
C THR A 110 53.15 16.44 -27.58
N THR A 111 53.24 15.09 -27.60
CA THR A 111 54.51 14.30 -27.56
C THR A 111 55.17 13.90 -26.23
N ARG A 112 55.13 12.58 -25.97
CA ARG A 112 56.25 11.62 -25.74
C ARG A 112 57.48 12.06 -24.90
N ARG A 113 57.76 11.30 -23.82
CA ARG A 113 59.06 10.80 -23.25
C ARG A 113 58.82 10.51 -21.76
N ARG A 114 58.93 9.30 -21.19
CA ARG A 114 60.04 8.33 -20.96
C ARG A 114 61.29 8.93 -20.29
N ILE A 115 61.77 8.19 -19.27
CA ILE A 115 63.03 8.31 -18.49
C ILE A 115 62.82 9.21 -17.24
N VAL A 116 63.13 8.82 -16.00
CA VAL A 116 64.26 8.04 -15.44
C VAL A 116 63.79 6.92 -14.52
#